data_AF-A0A1H0VC45-F1
#
_entry.id   AF-A0A1H0VC45-F1
#
_cell.length_a   1.000
_cell.length_b   1.000
_cell.length_c   1.000
_cell.angle_alpha   90.00
_cell.angle_beta   90.00
_cell.angle_gamma   90.00
#
_symmetry.space_group_name_H-M   'P 1'
#
loop_
_entity.id
_entity.type
_entity.pdbx_description
1 polymer ?
#
loop_
_entity_poly.entity_id
_entity_poly.type
_entity_poly.pdbx_seq_one_letter_code
_entity_poly.pdbx_strand_id
1 'polypeptide(L)'
;MQPPRPDLVAKAVAPDYALGNHVAPLGMAFAGAGGPAAQPVAPQLAQGAFVGLHGSWNRKPRSGYKVVFVPFTNGKPDGMPLDVLTGFVSADGDAWGRPVGVALDARGGLLVADDVGNTVWRVAARRP
;
A
#
# COMPACT_ATOMS: atom_id res chain seq x y z
N MET A 1 4.09 8.54 33.74
CA MET A 1 4.96 7.95 32.71
C MET A 1 6.05 7.18 33.45
N GLN A 2 5.97 5.84 33.46
CA GLN A 2 7.04 4.98 34.00
C GLN A 2 8.36 5.27 33.26
N PRO A 3 9.52 5.07 33.91
CA PRO A 3 10.77 5.67 33.45
C PRO A 3 11.12 5.25 32.02
N PRO A 4 11.78 6.14 31.24
CA PRO A 4 12.33 5.79 29.93
C PRO A 4 13.23 4.56 30.02
N ARG A 5 13.15 3.66 29.03
CA ARG A 5 13.98 2.44 28.89
C ARG A 5 14.99 2.59 27.74
N PRO A 6 16.05 3.40 27.90
CA PRO A 6 17.03 3.65 26.84
C PRO A 6 17.78 2.37 26.42
N ASP A 7 17.92 1.41 27.33
CA ASP A 7 18.50 0.09 27.07
C ASP A 7 17.70 -0.72 26.04
N LEU A 8 16.36 -0.54 26.00
CA LEU A 8 15.49 -1.17 25.02
C LEU A 8 15.50 -0.42 23.69
N VAL A 9 15.56 0.91 23.71
CA VAL A 9 15.68 1.74 22.50
C VAL A 9 16.95 1.39 21.74
N ALA A 10 18.08 1.23 22.43
CA ALA A 10 19.36 0.87 21.82
C ALA A 10 19.37 -0.51 21.13
N LYS A 11 18.43 -1.40 21.48
CA LYS A 11 18.29 -2.74 20.90
C LYS A 11 17.12 -2.86 19.92
N ALA A 12 16.39 -1.76 19.67
CA ALA A 12 15.29 -1.77 18.74
C ALA A 12 15.81 -1.95 17.30
N VAL A 13 15.14 -2.81 16.53
CA VAL A 13 15.42 -2.97 15.11
C VAL A 13 14.64 -1.90 14.35
N ALA A 14 15.35 -1.10 13.57
CA ALA A 14 14.72 -0.13 12.68
C ALA A 14 13.93 -0.85 11.58
N PRO A 15 12.73 -0.39 11.21
CA PRO A 15 12.01 -0.90 10.05
C PRO A 15 12.81 -0.68 8.77
N ASP A 16 12.73 -1.64 7.83
CA ASP A 16 13.39 -1.54 6.53
C ASP A 16 12.79 -0.45 5.62
N TYR A 17 11.56 -0.02 5.88
CA TYR A 17 10.87 0.97 5.07
C TYR A 17 9.81 1.74 5.84
N ALA A 18 9.68 3.04 5.56
CA ALA A 18 8.67 3.92 6.15
C ALA A 18 7.65 4.36 5.10
N LEU A 19 6.36 4.11 5.36
CA LEU A 19 5.25 4.49 4.46
C LEU A 19 4.68 5.89 4.74
N GLY A 20 5.26 6.61 5.71
CA GLY A 20 4.78 7.91 6.16
C GLY A 20 3.77 7.84 7.32
N ASN A 21 3.44 9.01 7.85
CA ASN A 21 2.64 9.13 9.06
C ASN A 21 1.13 8.98 8.80
N HIS A 22 0.44 8.29 9.71
CA HIS A 22 -1.01 8.13 9.76
C HIS A 22 -1.65 7.51 8.50
N VAL A 23 -0.89 6.80 7.65
CA VAL A 23 -1.41 6.20 6.41
C VAL A 23 -2.25 4.94 6.64
N ALA A 24 -2.12 4.30 7.81
CA ALA A 24 -2.84 3.09 8.21
C ALA A 24 -2.75 1.95 7.16
N PRO A 25 -1.58 1.31 6.99
CA PRO A 25 -1.45 0.20 6.04
C PRO A 25 -2.15 -1.04 6.58
N LEU A 26 -3.12 -1.60 5.85
CA LEU A 26 -3.94 -2.74 6.30
C LEU A 26 -3.84 -4.00 5.42
N GLY A 27 -3.26 -3.90 4.23
CA GLY A 27 -3.08 -5.05 3.33
C GLY A 27 -1.82 -4.91 2.50
N MET A 28 -1.20 -6.05 2.16
CA MET A 28 0.03 -6.11 1.38
C MET A 28 0.03 -7.34 0.46
N ALA A 29 0.54 -7.18 -0.77
CA ALA A 29 0.75 -8.28 -1.71
C ALA A 29 2.04 -8.07 -2.51
N PHE A 30 2.88 -9.10 -2.60
CA PHE A 30 4.13 -9.04 -3.36
C PHE A 30 3.92 -9.43 -4.83
N ALA A 31 4.53 -8.65 -5.72
CA ALA A 31 4.69 -8.95 -7.14
C ALA A 31 6.10 -9.49 -7.43
N GLY A 32 6.24 -10.28 -8.50
CA GLY A 32 7.53 -10.82 -8.97
C GLY A 32 7.60 -12.34 -8.87
N ALA A 33 8.83 -12.87 -8.88
CA ALA A 33 9.16 -14.30 -9.08
C ALA A 33 8.59 -15.29 -8.03
N GLY A 34 7.82 -14.84 -7.04
CA GLY A 34 7.12 -15.68 -6.06
C GLY A 34 5.65 -15.31 -5.84
N GLY A 35 5.09 -14.41 -6.66
CA GLY A 35 3.70 -13.97 -6.55
C GLY A 35 2.73 -14.89 -7.31
N PRO A 36 1.42 -14.86 -6.98
CA PRO A 36 0.41 -15.72 -7.61
C PRO A 36 0.07 -15.32 -9.07
N ALA A 37 0.54 -14.16 -9.54
CA ALA A 37 0.25 -13.66 -10.87
C ALA A 37 1.28 -14.12 -11.90
N ALA A 38 0.79 -14.66 -13.03
CA ALA A 38 1.65 -15.06 -14.15
C ALA A 38 2.26 -13.86 -14.90
N GLN A 39 1.67 -12.68 -14.79
CA GLN A 39 2.11 -11.45 -15.44
C GLN A 39 1.95 -10.26 -14.48
N PRO A 40 2.82 -9.23 -14.59
CA PRO A 40 2.71 -8.05 -13.76
C PRO A 40 1.51 -7.18 -14.17
N VAL A 41 1.00 -6.37 -13.23
CA VAL A 41 -0.09 -5.41 -13.48
C VAL A 41 0.31 -4.39 -14.55
N ALA A 42 1.56 -3.94 -14.52
CA ALA A 42 2.23 -3.12 -15.52
C ALA A 42 3.75 -3.36 -15.42
N PRO A 43 4.55 -3.07 -16.47
CA PRO A 43 6.00 -3.32 -16.44
C PRO A 43 6.73 -2.69 -15.24
N GLN A 44 6.41 -1.45 -14.87
CA GLN A 44 6.98 -0.77 -13.72
C GLN A 44 6.51 -1.31 -12.35
N LEU A 45 5.54 -2.21 -12.33
CA LEU A 45 4.97 -2.83 -11.12
C LEU A 45 5.31 -4.33 -11.04
N ALA A 46 6.43 -4.74 -11.66
CA ALA A 46 6.78 -6.15 -11.82
C ALA A 46 7.46 -6.77 -10.59
N GLN A 47 8.21 -6.00 -9.81
CA GLN A 47 8.98 -6.49 -8.67
C GLN A 47 8.85 -5.52 -7.49
N GLY A 48 8.09 -5.92 -6.47
CA GLY A 48 7.80 -5.04 -5.34
C GLY A 48 6.59 -5.46 -4.54
N ALA A 49 6.06 -4.54 -3.72
CA ALA A 49 4.92 -4.77 -2.85
C ALA A 49 3.82 -3.74 -3.08
N PHE A 50 2.60 -4.21 -3.35
CA PHE A 50 1.39 -3.40 -3.26
C PHE A 50 0.98 -3.26 -1.80
N VAL A 51 0.59 -2.07 -1.38
CA VAL A 51 0.15 -1.79 0.00
C VAL A 51 -1.12 -0.96 -0.02
N GLY A 52 -2.18 -1.46 0.62
CA GLY A 52 -3.43 -0.73 0.84
C GLY A 52 -3.30 0.22 2.03
N LEU A 53 -3.39 1.53 1.78
CA LEU A 53 -3.33 2.59 2.78
C LEU A 53 -4.75 3.06 3.11
N HIS A 54 -5.28 2.59 4.24
CA HIS A 54 -6.66 2.81 4.69
C HIS A 54 -6.96 4.26 5.07
N GLY A 55 -5.92 5.00 5.42
CA GLY A 55 -5.96 6.44 5.60
C GLY A 55 -6.20 6.94 7.03
N SER A 56 -5.77 8.17 7.24
CA SER A 56 -5.76 8.84 8.54
C SER A 56 -7.15 9.25 9.01
N TRP A 57 -7.48 8.98 10.26
CA TRP A 57 -8.63 9.60 10.95
C TRP A 57 -8.22 10.84 11.77
N ASN A 58 -6.97 10.92 12.24
CA ASN A 58 -6.47 11.97 13.14
C ASN A 58 -5.35 12.83 12.50
N ARG A 59 -5.57 13.34 11.29
CA ARG A 59 -4.61 14.22 10.61
C ARG A 59 -5.31 15.18 9.65
N LYS A 60 -4.81 16.42 9.56
CA LYS A 60 -5.15 17.39 8.51
C LYS A 60 -3.87 17.93 7.85
N PRO A 61 -3.75 17.94 6.51
CA PRO A 61 -4.64 17.29 5.56
C PRO A 61 -4.64 15.76 5.75
N ARG A 62 -5.59 15.04 5.14
CA ARG A 62 -5.63 13.58 5.23
C ARG A 62 -4.39 12.94 4.60
N SER A 63 -4.04 11.73 5.04
CA SER A 63 -2.92 10.92 4.54
C SER A 63 -3.39 9.49 4.28
N GLY A 64 -2.79 8.78 3.33
CA GLY A 64 -3.24 7.46 2.87
C GLY A 64 -4.40 7.57 1.85
N TYR A 65 -5.46 6.78 2.04
CA TYR A 65 -6.62 6.69 1.13
C TYR A 65 -6.22 6.35 -0.31
N LYS A 66 -5.34 5.35 -0.45
CA LYS A 66 -4.80 4.93 -1.75
C LYS A 66 -4.18 3.54 -1.66
N VAL A 67 -3.90 2.95 -2.82
CA VAL A 67 -2.97 1.83 -2.93
C VAL A 67 -1.68 2.35 -3.53
N VAL A 68 -0.55 1.96 -2.92
CA VAL A 68 0.79 2.26 -3.42
C VAL A 68 1.53 0.99 -3.81
N PHE A 69 2.58 1.14 -4.60
CA PHE A 69 3.56 0.11 -4.92
C PHE A 69 4.94 0.55 -4.46
N VAL A 70 5.58 -0.25 -3.61
CA VAL A 70 6.98 -0.05 -3.20
C VAL A 70 7.85 -0.92 -4.10
N PRO A 71 8.76 -0.36 -4.93
CA PRO A 71 9.65 -1.14 -5.78
C PRO A 71 10.68 -1.90 -4.96
N PHE A 72 11.09 -3.08 -5.43
CA PHE A 72 12.11 -3.90 -4.77
C PHE A 72 13.26 -4.25 -5.72
N THR A 73 14.48 -4.18 -5.17
CA THR A 73 15.71 -4.62 -5.82
C THR A 73 16.44 -5.57 -4.88
N ASN A 74 16.83 -6.76 -5.35
CA ASN A 74 17.57 -7.76 -4.55
C ASN A 74 16.90 -8.11 -3.21
N GLY A 75 15.57 -8.22 -3.20
CA GLY A 75 14.79 -8.58 -2.02
C GLY A 75 14.60 -7.46 -1.00
N LYS A 76 15.05 -6.23 -1.31
CA LYS A 76 14.91 -5.05 -0.44
C LYS A 76 14.08 -3.97 -1.13
N PRO A 77 13.31 -3.18 -0.37
CA PRO A 77 12.62 -2.01 -0.92
C PRO A 77 13.64 -1.00 -1.44
N ASP A 78 13.39 -0.44 -2.62
CA ASP A 78 14.32 0.44 -3.32
C ASP A 78 13.55 1.57 -4.03
N GLY A 79 13.65 2.77 -3.48
CA GLY A 79 12.98 3.97 -4.01
C GLY A 79 11.66 4.33 -3.32
N MET A 80 11.01 5.36 -3.87
CA MET A 80 9.77 5.93 -3.34
C MET A 80 8.54 5.11 -3.76
N PRO A 81 7.45 5.13 -2.96
CA PRO A 81 6.22 4.46 -3.35
C PRO A 81 5.62 5.13 -4.59
N LEU A 82 5.08 4.32 -5.49
CA LEU A 82 4.31 4.75 -6.65
C LEU A 82 2.82 4.65 -6.32
N ASP A 83 2.06 5.68 -6.67
CA ASP A 83 0.60 5.64 -6.53
C ASP A 83 0.00 4.70 -7.61
N VAL A 84 -0.85 3.75 -7.19
CA VAL A 84 -1.48 2.76 -8.07
C VAL A 84 -2.97 3.00 -8.21
N LEU A 85 -3.66 3.26 -7.10
CA LEU A 85 -5.10 3.54 -7.08
C LEU A 85 -5.36 4.67 -6.08
N THR A 86 -5.88 5.79 -6.57
CA THR A 86 -6.11 7.03 -5.81
C THR A 86 -7.51 7.58 -6.09
N GLY A 87 -7.84 8.76 -5.55
CA GLY A 87 -9.15 9.40 -5.77
C GLY A 87 -10.23 9.02 -4.76
N PHE A 88 -9.84 8.41 -3.64
CA PHE A 88 -10.75 8.00 -2.57
C PHE A 88 -11.12 9.12 -1.58
N VAL A 89 -10.65 10.35 -1.80
CA VAL A 89 -10.98 11.50 -0.96
C VAL A 89 -11.50 12.63 -1.84
N SER A 90 -12.64 13.20 -1.48
CA SER A 90 -13.24 14.34 -2.18
C SER A 90 -12.42 15.63 -1.97
N ALA A 91 -12.73 16.66 -2.75
CA ALA A 91 -12.13 17.99 -2.57
C ALA A 91 -12.43 18.59 -1.18
N ASP A 92 -13.61 18.32 -0.64
CA ASP A 92 -14.05 18.76 0.69
C ASP A 92 -13.44 17.91 1.82
N GLY A 93 -12.71 16.86 1.44
CA GLY A 93 -12.07 15.95 2.37
C GLY A 93 -13.05 14.95 2.95
N ASP A 94 -14.02 14.44 2.19
CA ASP A 94 -14.82 13.26 2.55
C ASP A 94 -14.19 11.99 1.99
N ALA A 95 -14.30 10.88 2.71
CA ALA A 95 -13.75 9.61 2.26
C ALA A 95 -14.81 8.88 1.41
N TRP A 96 -14.51 8.68 0.13
CA TRP A 96 -15.33 7.89 -0.78
C TRP A 96 -14.95 6.41 -0.79
N GLY A 97 -13.74 6.10 -0.30
CA GLY A 97 -13.31 4.73 -0.06
C GLY A 97 -12.09 4.67 0.84
N ARG A 98 -11.77 3.47 1.35
CA ARG A 98 -10.61 3.20 2.20
C ARG A 98 -10.05 1.81 1.89
N PRO A 99 -8.91 1.74 1.18
CA PRO A 99 -8.30 0.46 0.84
C PRO A 99 -7.92 -0.37 2.08
N VAL A 100 -8.32 -1.64 2.12
CA VAL A 100 -8.01 -2.61 3.18
C VAL A 100 -7.10 -3.71 2.63
N GLY A 101 -7.69 -4.80 2.12
CA GLY A 101 -6.97 -5.94 1.57
C GLY A 101 -6.58 -5.71 0.11
N VAL A 102 -5.40 -6.18 -0.26
CA VAL A 102 -4.93 -6.21 -1.65
C VAL A 102 -4.45 -7.61 -2.01
N ALA A 103 -4.73 -8.05 -3.24
CA ALA A 103 -4.30 -9.35 -3.73
C ALA A 103 -4.07 -9.29 -5.25
N LEU A 104 -3.12 -10.07 -5.76
CA LEU A 104 -2.95 -10.24 -7.19
C LEU A 104 -3.77 -11.43 -7.68
N ASP A 105 -4.49 -11.25 -8.79
CA ASP A 105 -5.16 -12.34 -9.48
C ASP A 105 -4.22 -13.06 -10.48
N ALA A 106 -4.62 -14.25 -10.91
CA ALA A 106 -3.83 -15.06 -11.84
C ALA A 106 -3.68 -14.43 -13.24
N ARG A 107 -4.48 -13.41 -13.57
CA ARG A 107 -4.54 -12.74 -14.87
C ARG A 107 -3.79 -11.39 -14.89
N GLY A 108 -2.95 -11.13 -13.88
CA GLY A 108 -2.17 -9.89 -13.79
C GLY A 108 -3.00 -8.66 -13.40
N GLY A 109 -4.11 -8.85 -12.70
CA GLY A 109 -4.87 -7.77 -12.07
C GLY A 109 -4.57 -7.66 -10.58
N LEU A 110 -4.67 -6.44 -10.04
CA LEU A 110 -4.67 -6.17 -8.61
C LEU A 110 -6.11 -6.01 -8.12
N LEU A 111 -6.53 -6.87 -7.20
CA LEU A 111 -7.77 -6.77 -6.46
C LEU A 111 -7.56 -5.89 -5.22
N VAL A 112 -8.48 -4.96 -4.97
CA VAL A 112 -8.44 -4.04 -3.82
C VAL A 112 -9.81 -4.02 -3.16
N ALA A 113 -9.88 -4.42 -1.88
CA ALA A 113 -11.07 -4.28 -1.07
C ALA A 113 -11.15 -2.87 -0.47
N ASP A 114 -12.30 -2.23 -0.62
CA ASP A 114 -12.63 -0.91 -0.09
C ASP A 114 -13.87 -1.03 0.82
N ASP A 115 -13.70 -0.79 2.12
CA ASP A 115 -14.76 -1.01 3.10
C ASP A 115 -15.79 0.13 3.15
N VAL A 116 -15.36 1.39 2.99
CA VAL A 116 -16.27 2.54 2.93
C VAL A 116 -17.08 2.56 1.64
N GLY A 117 -16.44 2.26 0.50
CA GLY A 117 -17.11 2.17 -0.78
C GLY A 117 -17.90 0.88 -0.99
N ASN A 118 -17.79 -0.09 -0.06
CA ASN A 118 -18.36 -1.44 -0.18
C ASN A 118 -18.10 -2.08 -1.57
N THR A 119 -16.86 -1.95 -2.04
CA THR A 119 -16.49 -2.26 -3.42
C THR A 119 -15.20 -3.08 -3.46
N VAL A 120 -15.12 -4.03 -4.39
CA VAL A 120 -13.86 -4.68 -4.76
C VAL A 120 -13.44 -4.17 -6.13
N TRP A 121 -12.34 -3.43 -6.17
CA TRP A 121 -11.77 -2.90 -7.40
C TRP A 121 -10.86 -3.94 -8.04
N ARG A 122 -10.84 -3.98 -9.37
CA ARG A 122 -9.82 -4.71 -10.14
C ARG A 122 -9.03 -3.74 -11.00
N VAL A 123 -7.79 -3.48 -10.64
CA VAL A 123 -6.85 -2.63 -11.38
C VAL A 123 -6.04 -3.50 -12.35
N ALA A 124 -6.00 -3.14 -13.62
CA ALA A 124 -5.21 -3.83 -14.63
C ALA A 124 -4.74 -2.84 -15.70
N ALA A 125 -3.65 -3.17 -16.41
CA ALA A 125 -3.26 -2.43 -17.59
C ALA A 125 -4.43 -2.38 -18.60
N ARG A 126 -4.58 -1.22 -19.25
CA ARG A 126 -5.52 -1.06 -20.35
C ARG A 126 -5.11 -2.02 -21.45
N ARG A 127 -6.04 -2.91 -21.86
CA ARG A 127 -5.79 -3.74 -23.04
C ARG A 127 -5.62 -2.81 -24.25
N PRO A 128 -4.67 -3.12 -25.15
CA PRO A 128 -4.56 -2.41 -26.42
C PRO A 128 -5.86 -2.47 -27.22
#